data_AF-A0A3A0FWI3-F1
#
_entry.id   AF-A0A3A0FWI3-F1
#
_cell.length_a   1.000
_cell.length_b   1.000
_cell.length_c   1.000
_cell.angle_alpha   90.00
_cell.angle_beta   90.00
_cell.angle_gamma   90.00
#
_symmetry.space_group_name_H-M   'P 1'
#
loop_
_entity.id
_entity.type
_entity.pdbx_description
1 polymer ?
#
loop_
_entity_poly.entity_id
_entity_poly.type
_entity_poly.pdbx_seq_one_letter_code
_entity_poly.pdbx_strand_id
1 'polypeptide(L)'
;MRVVAAIAACVVALVIAPRGARAEPMDLDDARARWVGVRFENSPSDRPAQLATAYTDEIAAWLEPDGATRVRVTVAGRDVERSYFSRQRLRPGSFSDYVWIFDRATGEVVSASLRGTLLREYDLGWVESEIETLFEAFMTTSAEAGFSGSKRMFGQLVFPHCDDRSDECTLVPARRYDRSTGYVNAVGSIVGRALGFSARTFSAIGEAVFSERPLSRPEGLASAR
;
A
#
# COMPACT_ATOMS: atom_id res chain seq x y z
N MET A 1 62.50 23.23 40.53
CA MET A 1 61.10 22.78 40.46
C MET A 1 60.72 22.64 38.99
N ARG A 2 60.47 21.42 38.51
CA ARG A 2 60.09 21.12 37.12
C ARG A 2 58.58 20.96 37.06
N VAL A 3 57.89 21.80 36.31
CA VAL A 3 56.46 21.65 36.01
C VAL A 3 56.34 20.87 34.71
N VAL A 4 55.83 19.64 34.78
CA VAL A 4 55.51 18.81 33.62
C VAL A 4 54.08 19.10 33.23
N ALA A 5 53.87 19.72 32.07
CA ALA A 5 52.56 19.95 31.48
C ALA A 5 52.14 18.68 30.71
N ALA A 6 51.07 18.02 31.17
CA ALA A 6 50.46 16.90 30.48
C ALA A 6 49.45 17.43 29.45
N ILE A 7 49.74 17.21 28.17
CA ILE A 7 48.83 17.48 27.06
C ILE A 7 47.87 16.30 26.96
N ALA A 8 46.62 16.50 27.39
CA ALA A 8 45.54 15.55 27.19
C ALA A 8 45.09 15.59 25.71
N ALA A 9 45.39 14.54 24.95
CA ALA A 9 44.87 14.34 23.62
C ALA A 9 43.40 13.89 23.70
N CYS A 10 42.47 14.80 23.42
CA CYS A 10 41.07 14.45 23.15
C CYS A 10 40.98 13.70 21.83
N VAL A 11 40.85 12.37 21.90
CA VAL A 11 40.46 11.53 20.77
C VAL A 11 38.97 11.78 20.51
N VAL A 12 38.67 12.54 19.45
CA VAL A 12 37.30 12.69 18.93
C VAL A 12 36.95 11.37 18.21
N ALA A 13 36.25 10.48 18.91
CA ALA A 13 35.65 9.30 18.31
C ALA A 13 34.48 9.74 17.42
N LEU A 14 34.72 9.75 16.10
CA LEU A 14 33.69 9.96 15.10
C LEU A 14 32.72 8.78 15.16
N VAL A 15 31.55 8.98 15.78
CA VAL A 15 30.47 7.99 15.79
C VAL A 15 29.92 7.91 14.37
N ILE A 16 30.42 6.96 13.57
CA ILE A 16 29.77 6.54 12.34
C ILE A 16 28.52 5.78 12.76
N ALA A 17 27.40 6.49 12.90
CA ALA A 17 26.11 5.84 13.04
C ALA A 17 25.93 4.92 11.81
N PRO A 18 25.64 3.62 11.98
CA PRO A 18 25.32 2.77 10.86
C PRO A 18 24.08 3.38 10.20
N ARG A 19 24.26 3.91 9.00
CA ARG A 19 23.12 4.18 8.11
C ARG A 19 22.47 2.81 7.93
N GLY A 20 21.34 2.59 8.60
CA GLY A 20 20.55 1.37 8.40
C GLY A 20 20.43 1.17 6.90
N ALA A 21 20.93 0.05 6.40
CA ALA A 21 20.91 -0.24 4.97
C ALA A 21 19.45 -0.14 4.52
N ARG A 22 19.11 0.95 3.82
CA ARG A 22 17.82 1.05 3.15
C ARG A 22 17.80 -0.09 2.15
N ALA A 23 16.76 -0.92 2.19
CA ALA A 23 16.54 -1.90 1.16
C ALA A 23 16.53 -1.18 -0.21
N GLU A 24 17.23 -1.75 -1.18
CA GLU A 24 17.28 -1.19 -2.53
C GLU A 24 15.88 -1.17 -3.15
N PRO A 25 15.52 -0.19 -3.99
CA PRO A 25 14.27 -0.23 -4.74
C PRO A 25 14.17 -1.50 -5.58
N MET A 26 12.97 -2.06 -5.69
CA MET A 26 12.68 -3.18 -6.59
C MET A 26 13.10 -2.86 -8.04
N ASP A 27 13.91 -3.72 -8.64
CA ASP A 27 14.35 -3.59 -10.03
C ASP A 27 13.31 -4.19 -10.99
N LEU A 28 12.62 -3.32 -11.73
CA LEU A 28 11.67 -3.70 -12.79
C LEU A 28 12.36 -4.26 -14.05
N ASP A 29 13.65 -3.98 -14.26
CA ASP A 29 14.39 -4.51 -15.39
C ASP A 29 14.77 -5.98 -15.16
N ASP A 30 14.99 -6.37 -13.91
CA ASP A 30 15.06 -7.78 -13.52
C ASP A 30 13.65 -8.37 -13.34
N ALA A 31 13.13 -9.03 -14.36
CA ALA A 31 11.83 -9.70 -14.29
C ALA A 31 11.89 -11.09 -13.64
N ARG A 32 13.06 -11.59 -13.21
CA ARG A 32 13.19 -12.94 -12.68
C ARG A 32 12.34 -13.11 -11.43
N ALA A 33 11.70 -14.27 -11.33
CA ALA A 33 10.80 -14.56 -10.23
C ALA A 33 11.54 -14.60 -8.89
N ARG A 34 11.12 -13.77 -7.93
CA ARG A 34 11.77 -13.61 -6.62
C ARG A 34 10.85 -12.96 -5.59
N TRP A 35 11.24 -13.07 -4.32
CA TRP A 35 10.61 -12.30 -3.25
C TRP A 35 11.08 -10.85 -3.29
N VAL A 36 10.14 -9.93 -3.16
CA VAL A 36 10.34 -8.49 -2.99
C VAL A 36 9.60 -8.02 -1.74
N GLY A 37 9.94 -6.84 -1.24
CA GLY A 37 9.28 -6.20 -0.12
C GLY A 37 8.27 -5.19 -0.61
N VAL A 38 7.16 -5.06 0.10
CA VAL A 38 6.19 -3.99 -0.12
C VAL A 38 5.75 -3.39 1.19
N ARG A 39 5.62 -2.07 1.22
CA ARG A 39 5.04 -1.32 2.32
C ARG A 39 3.91 -0.47 1.76
N PHE A 40 2.70 -0.67 2.28
CA PHE A 40 1.55 0.09 1.83
C PHE A 40 1.35 1.31 2.72
N GLU A 41 0.87 2.39 2.12
CA GLU A 41 0.47 3.57 2.88
C GLU A 41 -0.75 3.27 3.76
N ASN A 42 -0.68 3.68 5.02
CA ASN A 42 -1.72 3.49 6.02
C ASN A 42 -1.99 4.81 6.75
N SER A 43 -2.25 5.87 5.98
CA SER A 43 -2.65 7.15 6.54
C SER A 43 -4.09 7.10 7.05
N PRO A 44 -4.45 8.01 7.98
CA PRO A 44 -5.82 8.17 8.43
C PRO A 44 -6.80 8.34 7.27
N SER A 45 -7.86 7.55 7.27
CA SER A 45 -8.86 7.51 6.19
C SER A 45 -9.64 8.82 6.03
N ASP A 46 -9.53 9.76 6.96
CA ASP A 46 -10.15 11.09 6.91
C ASP A 46 -9.37 12.12 6.07
N ARG A 47 -8.17 11.76 5.57
CA ARG A 47 -7.32 12.64 4.77
C ARG A 47 -6.76 11.94 3.52
N PRO A 48 -7.61 11.56 2.55
CA PRO A 48 -7.19 10.76 1.38
C PRO A 48 -6.19 11.43 0.43
N ALA A 49 -5.96 12.75 0.54
CA ALA A 49 -4.92 13.45 -0.22
C ALA A 49 -3.56 13.51 0.49
N GLN A 50 -3.46 13.08 1.75
CA GLN A 50 -2.24 13.20 2.55
C GLN A 50 -1.30 11.99 2.34
N LEU A 51 -0.68 11.95 1.17
CA LEU A 51 0.23 10.88 0.73
C LEU A 51 1.53 10.80 1.54
N ALA A 52 2.19 9.65 1.50
CA ALA A 52 3.54 9.40 2.02
C ALA A 52 3.75 9.73 3.51
N THR A 53 2.73 9.52 4.35
CA THR A 53 2.80 9.88 5.77
C THR A 53 3.17 8.69 6.66
N ALA A 54 2.45 7.58 6.55
CA ALA A 54 2.63 6.40 7.38
C ALA A 54 2.53 5.14 6.53
N TYR A 55 3.41 4.17 6.78
CA TYR A 55 3.44 2.92 6.03
C TYR A 55 3.31 1.73 6.98
N THR A 56 2.78 0.62 6.46
CA THR A 56 2.87 -0.68 7.13
C THR A 56 4.33 -1.09 7.37
N ASP A 57 4.50 -2.10 8.22
CA ASP A 57 5.70 -2.94 8.17
C ASP A 57 5.85 -3.58 6.79
N GLU A 58 7.06 -4.02 6.46
CA GLU A 58 7.33 -4.66 5.17
C GLU A 58 6.63 -6.03 5.08
N ILE A 59 5.84 -6.18 4.02
CA ILE A 59 5.15 -7.42 3.65
C ILE A 59 5.94 -8.08 2.51
N ALA A 60 6.05 -9.40 2.56
CA ALA A 60 6.66 -10.15 1.45
C ALA A 60 5.68 -10.23 0.27
N ALA A 61 6.18 -9.97 -0.93
CA ALA A 61 5.44 -10.11 -2.17
C ALA A 61 6.25 -10.95 -3.17
N TRP A 62 5.56 -11.71 -4.01
CA TRP A 62 6.20 -12.49 -5.08
C TRP A 62 6.17 -11.70 -6.37
N LEU A 63 7.34 -11.41 -6.93
CA LEU A 63 7.49 -10.84 -8.27
C LEU A 63 7.67 -11.98 -9.27
N GLU A 64 7.04 -11.87 -10.44
CA GLU A 64 7.24 -12.77 -11.58
C GLU A 64 7.00 -12.05 -12.93
N PRO A 65 7.52 -12.59 -14.06
CA PRO A 65 7.19 -12.07 -15.38
C PRO A 65 5.70 -12.20 -15.70
N ASP A 66 5.11 -11.18 -16.33
CA ASP A 66 3.74 -11.19 -16.86
C ASP A 66 3.77 -10.89 -18.36
N GLY A 67 4.31 -11.83 -19.14
CA GLY A 67 4.62 -11.60 -20.55
C GLY A 67 5.95 -10.85 -20.76
N ALA A 68 6.13 -10.25 -21.93
CA ALA A 68 7.42 -9.71 -22.34
C ALA A 68 7.77 -8.36 -21.69
N THR A 69 6.77 -7.49 -21.50
CA THR A 69 6.99 -6.09 -21.09
C THR A 69 6.50 -5.78 -19.68
N ARG A 70 5.94 -6.76 -18.96
CA ARG A 70 5.33 -6.54 -17.65
C ARG A 70 5.87 -7.48 -16.60
N VAL A 71 5.75 -7.05 -15.35
CA VAL A 71 5.94 -7.90 -14.17
C VAL A 71 4.68 -7.85 -13.32
N ARG A 72 4.38 -8.98 -12.67
CA ARG A 72 3.35 -9.11 -11.67
C ARG A 72 4.00 -9.16 -10.30
N VAL A 73 3.48 -8.39 -9.36
CA VAL A 73 3.83 -8.47 -7.94
C VAL A 73 2.58 -8.85 -7.15
N THR A 74 2.65 -9.99 -6.45
CA THR A 74 1.53 -10.59 -5.75
C THR A 74 1.80 -10.59 -4.25
N VAL A 75 0.92 -9.95 -3.47
CA VAL A 75 0.89 -10.04 -2.01
C VAL A 75 -0.21 -11.01 -1.62
N ALA A 76 0.10 -12.01 -0.80
CA ALA A 76 -0.90 -13.00 -0.41
C ALA A 76 -2.05 -12.33 0.38
N GLY A 77 -3.29 -12.70 0.08
CA GLY A 77 -4.48 -12.08 0.71
C GLY A 77 -4.46 -12.12 2.24
N ARG A 78 -3.99 -13.23 2.82
CA ARG A 78 -3.79 -13.38 4.27
C ARG A 78 -2.83 -12.36 4.89
N ASP A 79 -1.82 -11.94 4.13
CA ASP A 79 -0.81 -10.99 4.60
C ASP A 79 -1.36 -9.56 4.52
N VAL A 80 -2.20 -9.29 3.51
CA VAL A 80 -2.98 -8.05 3.39
C VAL A 80 -3.98 -7.92 4.54
N GLU A 81 -4.74 -8.98 4.86
CA GLU A 81 -5.66 -9.01 6.02
C GLU A 81 -4.93 -8.71 7.33
N ARG A 82 -3.82 -9.42 7.57
CA ARG A 82 -3.06 -9.35 8.82
C ARG A 82 -2.32 -8.03 9.00
N SER A 83 -1.84 -7.42 7.92
CA SER A 83 -1.02 -6.20 7.99
C SER A 83 -1.87 -4.96 7.72
N TYR A 84 -2.39 -4.86 6.49
CA TYR A 84 -3.08 -3.66 6.00
C TYR A 84 -4.42 -3.42 6.69
N PHE A 85 -5.23 -4.48 6.81
CA PHE A 85 -6.56 -4.40 7.42
C PHE A 85 -6.58 -4.81 8.90
N SER A 86 -5.42 -4.84 9.57
CA SER A 86 -5.26 -5.27 10.97
C SER A 86 -6.18 -4.57 11.99
N ARG A 87 -6.66 -3.36 11.66
CA ARG A 87 -7.55 -2.55 12.52
C ARG A 87 -9.03 -2.63 12.13
N GLN A 88 -9.38 -3.42 11.12
CA GLN A 88 -10.74 -3.56 10.64
C GLN A 88 -11.31 -4.93 11.02
N ARG A 89 -12.62 -4.99 11.27
CA ARG A 89 -13.33 -6.27 11.32
C ARG A 89 -13.53 -6.77 9.88
N LEU A 90 -13.11 -8.00 9.64
CA LEU A 90 -13.07 -8.61 8.31
C LEU A 90 -13.47 -10.07 8.42
N ARG A 91 -14.01 -10.61 7.32
CA ARG A 91 -14.29 -12.05 7.23
C ARG A 91 -12.96 -12.77 6.98
N PRO A 92 -12.46 -13.62 7.89
CA PRO A 92 -11.14 -14.23 7.73
C PRO A 92 -11.03 -15.05 6.45
N GLY A 93 -9.93 -14.89 5.71
CA GLY A 93 -9.66 -15.59 4.45
C GLY A 93 -10.58 -15.18 3.29
N SER A 94 -11.23 -14.02 3.39
CA SER A 94 -12.08 -13.50 2.30
C SER A 94 -11.31 -12.68 1.27
N PHE A 95 -10.13 -12.17 1.63
CA PHE A 95 -9.34 -11.35 0.72
C PHE A 95 -8.63 -12.20 -0.33
N SER A 96 -8.73 -11.75 -1.58
CA SER A 96 -7.84 -12.24 -2.64
C SER A 96 -6.42 -11.77 -2.39
N ASP A 97 -5.49 -12.34 -3.15
CA ASP A 97 -4.19 -11.72 -3.30
C ASP A 97 -4.33 -10.29 -3.83
N TYR A 98 -3.43 -9.41 -3.37
CA TYR A 98 -3.30 -8.06 -3.91
C TYR A 98 -2.28 -8.11 -5.04
N VAL A 99 -2.77 -7.97 -6.26
CA VAL A 99 -1.97 -8.10 -7.48
C VAL A 99 -1.70 -6.73 -8.08
N TRP A 100 -0.42 -6.46 -8.33
CA TRP A 100 0.08 -5.29 -9.03
C TRP A 100 0.72 -5.72 -10.34
N ILE A 101 0.40 -5.03 -11.43
CA ILE A 101 0.98 -5.26 -12.75
C ILE A 101 1.68 -3.98 -13.18
N PHE A 102 2.99 -4.07 -13.37
CA PHE A 102 3.83 -2.96 -13.81
C PHE A 102 4.24 -3.15 -15.26
N ASP A 103 4.19 -2.08 -16.04
CA ASP A 103 4.96 -1.97 -17.27
C ASP A 103 6.43 -1.69 -16.93
N ARG A 104 7.32 -2.56 -17.38
CA ARG A 104 8.74 -2.53 -16.99
C ARG A 104 9.44 -1.28 -17.51
N ALA A 105 9.16 -0.88 -18.75
CA ALA A 105 9.86 0.22 -19.39
C ALA A 105 9.51 1.58 -18.77
N THR A 106 8.21 1.78 -18.48
CA THR A 106 7.70 3.08 -18.05
C THR A 106 7.53 3.21 -16.54
N GLY A 107 7.51 2.08 -15.81
CA GLY A 107 7.13 2.06 -14.39
C GLY A 107 5.63 2.30 -14.16
N GLU A 108 4.81 2.28 -15.20
CA GLU A 108 3.37 2.44 -15.08
C GLU A 108 2.74 1.25 -14.37
N VAL A 109 1.86 1.50 -13.41
CA VAL A 109 0.96 0.49 -12.87
C VAL A 109 -0.21 0.34 -13.82
N VAL A 110 -0.16 -0.71 -14.64
CA VAL A 110 -1.23 -1.09 -15.56
C VAL A 110 -2.49 -1.40 -14.77
N SER A 111 -2.35 -2.13 -13.67
CA SER A 111 -3.44 -2.40 -12.73
C SER A 111 -2.91 -2.78 -11.36
N ALA A 112 -3.58 -2.30 -10.32
CA ALA A 112 -3.48 -2.83 -8.96
C ALA A 112 -4.90 -3.18 -8.49
N SER A 113 -5.11 -4.42 -8.05
CA SER A 113 -6.46 -4.90 -7.70
C SER A 113 -6.48 -5.83 -6.49
N LEU A 114 -7.52 -5.67 -5.68
CA LEU A 114 -7.78 -6.45 -4.49
C LEU A 114 -9.29 -6.59 -4.29
N ARG A 115 -9.76 -7.76 -3.87
CA ARG A 115 -11.13 -7.96 -3.41
C ARG A 115 -11.15 -8.61 -2.03
N GLY A 116 -12.20 -8.37 -1.25
CA GLY A 116 -12.40 -9.00 0.06
C GLY A 116 -13.74 -8.66 0.68
N THR A 117 -13.98 -9.13 1.89
CA THR A 117 -15.21 -8.85 2.64
C THR A 117 -14.89 -8.18 3.97
N LEU A 118 -15.42 -6.97 4.14
CA LEU A 118 -15.36 -6.24 5.41
C LEU A 118 -16.63 -6.52 6.22
N LEU A 119 -16.48 -6.68 7.53
CA LEU A 119 -17.59 -6.84 8.46
C LEU A 119 -17.79 -5.52 9.20
N ARG A 120 -19.02 -5.02 9.19
CA ARG A 120 -19.35 -3.75 9.83
C ARG A 120 -20.50 -3.93 10.79
N GLU A 121 -20.27 -3.53 12.03
CA GLU A 121 -21.32 -3.42 13.04
C GLU A 121 -22.09 -2.13 12.83
N TYR A 122 -23.40 -2.24 12.89
CA TYR A 122 -24.32 -1.12 12.89
C TYR A 122 -25.14 -1.16 14.14
N ASP A 123 -25.11 -0.04 14.85
CA ASP A 123 -26.04 0.23 15.92
C ASP A 123 -27.34 0.76 15.29
N LEU A 124 -28.34 -0.12 15.20
CA LEU A 124 -29.71 0.23 14.79
C LEU A 124 -30.61 0.49 16.02
N GLY A 125 -30.01 0.85 17.15
CA GLY A 125 -30.66 1.22 18.41
C GLY A 125 -31.02 0.05 19.31
N TRP A 126 -31.68 -0.98 18.78
CA TRP A 126 -32.17 -2.13 19.56
C TRP A 126 -31.62 -3.49 19.09
N VAL A 127 -30.86 -3.50 17.99
CA VAL A 127 -30.17 -4.68 17.46
C VAL A 127 -28.80 -4.27 16.94
N GLU A 128 -27.74 -4.92 17.43
CA GLU A 128 -26.45 -4.91 16.76
C GLU A 128 -26.55 -5.78 15.51
N SER A 129 -26.44 -5.15 14.33
CA SER A 129 -26.47 -5.86 13.06
C SER A 129 -25.09 -5.84 12.43
N GLU A 130 -24.61 -7.01 11.99
CA GLU A 130 -23.39 -7.11 11.20
C GLU A 130 -23.77 -7.14 9.71
N ILE A 131 -23.22 -6.22 8.92
CA ILE A 131 -23.41 -6.22 7.47
C ILE A 131 -22.08 -6.56 6.81
N GLU A 132 -22.10 -7.60 6.00
CA GLU A 132 -21.02 -7.94 5.09
C GLU A 132 -20.99 -6.95 3.92
N THR A 133 -19.85 -6.31 3.72
CA THR A 133 -19.61 -5.44 2.57
C THR A 133 -18.57 -6.08 1.67
N LEU A 134 -18.97 -6.48 0.47
CA LEU A 134 -18.04 -6.86 -0.57
C LEU A 134 -17.27 -5.62 -1.01
N PHE A 135 -15.95 -5.72 -1.00
CA PHE A 135 -15.03 -4.67 -1.34
C PHE A 135 -14.23 -5.09 -2.58
N GLU A 136 -14.16 -4.22 -3.58
CA GLU A 136 -13.32 -4.40 -4.76
C GLU A 136 -12.57 -3.09 -5.04
N ALA A 137 -11.23 -3.14 -5.04
CA ALA A 137 -10.38 -2.01 -5.36
C ALA A 137 -9.72 -2.20 -6.72
N PHE A 138 -9.70 -1.13 -7.52
CA PHE A 138 -9.02 -1.06 -8.80
C PHE A 138 -8.30 0.28 -8.94
N MET A 139 -6.99 0.23 -9.21
CA MET A 139 -6.15 1.42 -9.35
C MET A 139 -5.20 1.28 -10.55
N THR A 140 -4.78 2.41 -11.11
CA THR A 140 -3.79 2.52 -12.19
C THR A 140 -3.03 3.84 -12.05
N THR A 141 -1.88 3.96 -12.72
CA THR A 141 -1.18 5.25 -12.87
C THR A 141 -1.47 5.94 -14.21
N SER A 142 -2.28 5.34 -15.08
CA SER A 142 -2.63 5.87 -16.41
C SER A 142 -3.85 6.81 -16.40
N ALA A 143 -4.62 6.81 -15.30
CA ALA A 143 -5.84 7.60 -15.15
C ALA A 143 -5.66 8.73 -14.13
N GLU A 144 -6.53 9.74 -14.23
CA GLU A 144 -6.75 10.71 -13.16
C GLU A 144 -7.86 10.17 -12.26
N ALA A 145 -7.69 10.29 -10.95
CA ALA A 145 -8.75 10.02 -9.99
C ALA A 145 -8.57 10.89 -8.75
N GLY A 146 -9.70 11.16 -8.11
CA GLY A 146 -9.78 11.98 -6.92
C GLY A 146 -11.01 11.66 -6.11
N PHE A 147 -11.33 12.57 -5.21
CA PHE A 147 -12.53 12.48 -4.40
C PHE A 147 -13.29 13.80 -4.36
N SER A 148 -14.62 13.70 -4.31
CA SER A 148 -15.49 14.82 -3.96
C SER A 148 -15.57 14.99 -2.45
N GLY A 149 -16.23 16.07 -2.00
CA GLY A 149 -16.51 16.31 -0.58
C GLY A 149 -16.99 15.07 0.18
N SER A 150 -16.51 14.93 1.42
CA SER A 150 -16.77 13.75 2.25
C SER A 150 -18.27 13.59 2.57
N LYS A 151 -18.77 12.37 2.56
CA LYS A 151 -20.15 12.03 2.95
C LYS A 151 -20.13 11.03 4.09
N ARG A 152 -21.16 11.05 4.94
CA ARG A 152 -21.38 9.95 5.90
C ARG A 152 -22.35 8.95 5.28
N MET A 153 -21.89 7.72 5.08
CA MET A 153 -22.71 6.62 4.59
C MET A 153 -22.66 5.50 5.62
N PHE A 154 -23.82 5.16 6.19
CA PHE A 154 -23.93 4.21 7.29
C PHE A 154 -22.91 4.47 8.42
N GLY A 155 -22.85 5.72 8.90
CA GLY A 155 -21.91 6.13 9.95
C GLY A 155 -20.44 6.28 9.52
N GLN A 156 -20.05 5.80 8.33
CA GLN A 156 -18.69 5.90 7.82
C GLN A 156 -18.46 7.16 7.02
N LEU A 157 -17.32 7.80 7.26
CA LEU A 157 -16.85 8.86 6.38
C LEU A 157 -16.34 8.21 5.09
N VAL A 158 -17.02 8.52 3.99
CA VAL A 158 -16.66 8.07 2.64
C VAL A 158 -16.31 9.28 1.79
N PHE A 159 -15.36 9.07 0.88
CA PHE A 159 -14.90 10.06 -0.08
C PHE A 159 -15.31 9.57 -1.46
N PRO A 160 -16.45 10.02 -2.02
CA PRO A 160 -16.93 9.54 -3.30
C PRO A 160 -15.88 9.76 -4.39
N HIS A 161 -15.67 8.76 -5.24
CA HIS A 161 -14.72 8.85 -6.35
C HIS A 161 -15.17 9.87 -7.38
N CYS A 162 -14.24 10.65 -7.92
CA CYS A 162 -14.41 11.46 -9.12
C CYS A 162 -13.19 11.31 -10.03
N ASP A 163 -13.39 11.48 -11.34
CA ASP A 163 -12.39 11.37 -12.41
C ASP A 163 -12.42 12.58 -13.36
N ASP A 164 -13.17 13.63 -13.01
CA ASP A 164 -13.23 14.88 -13.75
C ASP A 164 -12.50 16.02 -13.04
N ARG A 165 -12.18 17.07 -13.79
CA ARG A 165 -11.58 18.31 -13.27
C ARG A 165 -12.64 19.32 -12.83
N SER A 166 -13.78 18.83 -12.32
CA SER A 166 -14.79 19.73 -11.75
C SER A 166 -14.23 20.41 -10.49
N ASP A 167 -14.73 21.60 -10.16
CA ASP A 167 -14.31 22.34 -8.97
C ASP A 167 -14.63 21.58 -7.66
N GLU A 168 -15.50 20.57 -7.72
CA GLU A 168 -15.86 19.71 -6.59
C GLU A 168 -14.93 18.50 -6.43
N CYS A 169 -14.06 18.23 -7.41
CA CYS A 169 -13.16 17.09 -7.40
C CYS A 169 -11.75 17.46 -6.94
N THR A 170 -11.33 16.91 -5.80
CA THR A 170 -9.93 16.98 -5.36
C THR A 170 -9.16 15.84 -5.98
N LEU A 171 -8.43 16.11 -7.06
CA LEU A 171 -7.59 15.13 -7.73
C LEU A 171 -6.38 14.73 -6.88
N VAL A 172 -6.10 13.43 -6.85
CA VAL A 172 -4.90 12.88 -6.24
C VAL A 172 -3.92 12.50 -7.36
N PRO A 173 -2.67 12.99 -7.33
CA PRO A 173 -1.75 12.77 -8.44
C PRO A 173 -1.31 11.30 -8.50
N ALA A 174 -1.63 10.65 -9.62
CA ALA A 174 -1.01 9.38 -9.98
C ALA A 174 0.51 9.54 -10.13
N ARG A 175 1.28 8.59 -9.62
CA ARG A 175 2.75 8.57 -9.76
C ARG A 175 3.18 7.17 -10.17
N ARG A 176 3.85 7.10 -11.32
CA ARG A 176 4.54 5.89 -11.79
C ARG A 176 5.61 5.46 -10.78
N TYR A 177 6.02 4.21 -10.89
CA TYR A 177 7.10 3.65 -10.10
C TYR A 177 8.38 4.46 -10.25
N ASP A 178 8.85 5.06 -9.16
CA ASP A 178 10.12 5.76 -9.09
C ASP A 178 11.22 4.75 -8.75
N ARG A 179 12.03 4.43 -9.76
CA ARG A 179 13.15 3.49 -9.66
C ARG A 179 14.22 3.89 -8.65
N SER A 180 14.28 5.16 -8.25
CA SER A 180 15.27 5.63 -7.27
C SER A 180 14.84 5.44 -5.82
N THR A 181 13.52 5.38 -5.57
CA THR A 181 12.95 5.31 -4.21
C THR A 181 12.11 4.08 -3.97
N GLY A 182 11.66 3.41 -5.03
CA GLY A 182 10.70 2.33 -5.01
C GLY A 182 9.25 2.77 -4.81
N TYR A 183 9.00 4.08 -4.80
CA TYR A 183 7.69 4.65 -4.53
C TYR A 183 6.76 4.56 -5.76
N VAL A 184 5.48 4.32 -5.52
CA VAL A 184 4.41 4.41 -6.53
C VAL A 184 3.11 4.88 -5.90
N ASN A 185 2.29 5.60 -6.67
CA ASN A 185 0.93 5.96 -6.29
C ASN A 185 -0.04 5.69 -7.45
N ALA A 186 -0.66 4.52 -7.46
CA ALA A 186 -1.77 4.19 -8.34
C ALA A 186 -3.08 4.72 -7.76
N VAL A 187 -3.86 5.41 -8.57
CA VAL A 187 -5.13 6.02 -8.15
C VAL A 187 -6.30 5.29 -8.79
N GLY A 188 -7.47 5.37 -8.17
CA GLY A 188 -8.68 4.74 -8.68
C GLY A 188 -9.77 4.65 -7.63
N SER A 189 -10.54 3.57 -7.68
CA SER A 189 -11.75 3.46 -6.87
C SER A 189 -11.84 2.15 -6.10
N ILE A 190 -12.58 2.24 -5.00
CA ILE A 190 -13.14 1.11 -4.27
C ILE A 190 -14.63 1.07 -4.57
N VAL A 191 -15.14 -0.11 -4.87
CA VAL A 191 -16.56 -0.38 -4.96
C VAL A 191 -16.94 -1.23 -3.75
N GLY A 192 -17.79 -0.68 -2.88
CA GLY A 192 -18.42 -1.37 -1.77
C GLY A 192 -19.84 -1.80 -2.14
N ARG A 193 -20.21 -3.05 -1.89
CA ARG A 193 -21.58 -3.57 -2.09
C ARG A 193 -22.11 -4.24 -0.84
N ALA A 194 -23.29 -3.82 -0.40
CA ALA A 194 -23.96 -4.37 0.77
C ALA A 194 -25.49 -4.15 0.66
N LEU A 195 -26.29 -5.16 1.02
CA LEU A 195 -27.77 -5.07 1.08
C LEU A 195 -28.43 -4.46 -0.17
N GLY A 196 -27.91 -4.76 -1.36
CA GLY A 196 -28.41 -4.21 -2.63
C GLY A 196 -27.98 -2.77 -2.94
N PHE A 197 -27.24 -2.12 -2.04
CA PHE A 197 -26.60 -0.83 -2.28
C PHE A 197 -25.18 -1.02 -2.81
N SER A 198 -24.76 -0.12 -3.70
CA SER A 198 -23.39 -0.02 -4.20
C SER A 198 -22.90 1.41 -4.03
N ALA A 199 -21.70 1.56 -3.48
CA ALA A 199 -21.02 2.84 -3.37
C ALA A 199 -19.66 2.76 -4.04
N ARG A 200 -19.28 3.81 -4.77
CA ARG A 200 -17.94 3.97 -5.32
C ARG A 200 -17.23 5.09 -4.58
N THR A 201 -16.10 4.76 -3.95
CA THR A 201 -15.27 5.71 -3.20
C THR A 201 -13.89 5.78 -3.80
N PHE A 202 -13.18 6.87 -3.57
CA PHE A 202 -11.77 6.97 -3.92
C PHE A 202 -10.95 5.89 -3.20
N SER A 203 -9.93 5.36 -3.88
CA SER A 203 -9.04 4.35 -3.33
C SER A 203 -7.72 4.96 -2.86
N ALA A 204 -7.53 5.01 -1.54
CA ALA A 204 -6.26 5.43 -0.94
C ALA A 204 -5.23 4.28 -0.86
N ILE A 205 -5.61 3.05 -1.21
CA ILE A 205 -4.76 1.87 -0.97
C ILE A 205 -3.69 1.65 -2.05
N GLY A 206 -3.68 2.49 -3.08
CA GLY A 206 -2.80 2.35 -4.24
C GLY A 206 -1.45 3.05 -4.09
N GLU A 207 -1.12 3.51 -2.89
CA GLU A 207 0.22 4.01 -2.58
C GLU A 207 1.07 2.93 -1.90
N ALA A 208 2.28 2.71 -2.42
CA ALA A 208 3.21 1.71 -1.92
C ALA A 208 4.67 2.08 -2.17
N VAL A 209 5.55 1.46 -1.39
CA VAL A 209 7.00 1.41 -1.63
C VAL A 209 7.43 -0.03 -1.81
N PHE A 210 8.05 -0.35 -2.95
CA PHE A 210 8.57 -1.68 -3.27
C PHE A 210 10.10 -1.71 -3.20
N SER A 211 10.63 -2.71 -2.52
CA SER A 211 12.06 -2.92 -2.27
C SER A 211 12.50 -4.31 -2.72
N GLU A 212 13.77 -4.45 -3.04
CA GLU A 212 14.42 -5.76 -3.12
C GLU A 212 14.44 -6.42 -1.74
N ARG A 213 14.25 -7.74 -1.72
CA ARG A 213 14.48 -8.56 -0.53
C ARG A 213 15.62 -9.54 -0.77
N PRO A 214 16.45 -9.81 0.25
CA PRO A 214 17.35 -10.94 0.20
C PRO A 214 16.58 -12.22 -0.13
N LEU A 215 17.17 -13.11 -0.93
CA LEU A 215 16.57 -14.36 -1.43
C LEU A 215 16.10 -15.35 -0.33
N SER A 216 16.33 -15.03 0.94
CA SER A 216 15.81 -15.78 2.08
C SER A 216 14.29 -15.81 2.04
N ARG A 217 13.71 -17.00 1.79
CA ARG A 217 12.28 -17.25 1.95
C ARG A 217 11.82 -16.73 3.33
N PRO A 218 10.74 -15.93 3.42
CA PRO A 218 10.18 -15.54 4.70
C PRO A 218 9.92 -16.77 5.57
N GLU A 219 10.48 -16.77 6.79
CA GLU A 219 10.16 -17.79 7.79
C GLU A 219 8.64 -17.84 7.99
N GLY A 220 8.03 -19.02 7.81
CA GLY A 220 6.59 -19.23 8.00
C GLY A 220 5.70 -19.25 6.75
N LEU A 221 6.23 -19.03 5.53
CA LEU A 221 5.46 -19.30 4.31
C LEU A 221 5.44 -20.80 4.01
N ALA A 222 4.35 -21.49 4.37
CA ALA A 222 4.05 -22.84 3.86
C ALA A 222 4.02 -22.84 2.32
N SER A 223 4.51 -23.91 1.70
CA SER A 223 4.64 -24.02 0.24
C SER A 223 3.30 -23.88 -0.45
N ALA A 224 3.08 -22.75 -1.14
CA ALA A 224 2.06 -22.66 -2.17
C ALA A 224 2.62 -23.34 -3.43
N ARG A 225 1.96 -24.42 -3.85
CA ARG A 225 1.97 -24.94 -5.21
C ARG A 225 0.54 -24.82 -5.72
#